data_AF-A0A1E1WXY3-F1
#
_entry.id   AF-A0A1E1WXY3-F1
#
_cell.length_a   1.000
_cell.length_b   1.000
_cell.length_c   1.000
_cell.angle_alpha   90.00
_cell.angle_beta   90.00
_cell.angle_gamma   90.00
#
_symmetry.space_group_name_H-M   'P 1'
#
loop_
_entity.id
_entity.type
_entity.pdbx_description
1 polymer ?
#
loop_
_entity_poly.entity_id
_entity_poly.type
_entity_poly.pdbx_seq_one_letter_code
_entity_poly.pdbx_strand_id
1 'polypeptide(L)'
;DLGTRESMAVNTAPWVTSLWLVLSTLGACLAYPSGPPGYVCDEMLPSHQGSKQLKGSDSPYHLVQEKVAFQPNDLIMVTLYSESTDFMGFMVKALDEHGNQVGHFERGSVYKPLRGCSSATHVNQKKKKTVNMLWKAPASRTGEVHFKATVVQNRRLFYLDLMSKIVRKD
;
A
#
# COMPACT_ATOMS: atom_id res chain seq x y z
N ASP A 1 62.00 -23.74 32.48
CA ASP A 1 61.31 -24.56 31.47
C ASP A 1 59.81 -24.44 31.66
N LEU A 2 59.08 -23.73 30.79
CA LEU A 2 58.69 -24.06 29.39
C LEU A 2 57.51 -25.04 29.33
N GLY A 3 56.39 -24.51 28.81
CA GLY A 3 55.31 -25.27 28.16
C GLY A 3 54.07 -25.49 29.03
N THR A 4 52.83 -25.23 28.62
CA THR A 4 52.31 -24.68 27.36
C THR A 4 50.85 -24.31 27.66
N ARG A 5 50.42 -23.10 27.31
CA ARG A 5 48.99 -22.73 27.29
C ARG A 5 48.35 -23.44 26.10
N GLU A 6 47.52 -24.44 26.33
CA GLU A 6 46.67 -24.99 25.26
C GLU A 6 45.53 -24.01 24.97
N SER A 7 45.71 -23.21 23.92
CA SER A 7 44.60 -22.52 23.27
C SER A 7 43.71 -23.58 22.61
N MET A 8 42.52 -23.80 23.16
CA MET A 8 41.46 -24.52 22.46
C MET A 8 41.03 -23.68 21.24
N ALA A 9 41.63 -23.97 20.08
CA ALA A 9 41.14 -23.50 18.81
C ALA A 9 39.80 -24.19 18.53
N VAL A 10 38.71 -23.44 18.65
CA VAL A 10 37.39 -23.90 18.23
C VAL A 10 37.43 -23.98 16.70
N ASN A 11 37.74 -25.16 16.17
CA ASN A 11 37.65 -25.46 14.74
C ASN A 11 36.17 -25.52 14.35
N THR A 12 35.55 -24.36 14.11
CA THR A 12 34.24 -24.31 13.46
C THR A 12 34.43 -24.72 12.01
N ALA A 13 34.01 -25.94 11.69
CA ALA A 13 34.17 -26.46 10.33
C ALA A 13 33.43 -25.56 9.31
N PRO A 14 34.02 -25.28 8.13
CA PRO A 14 33.55 -24.26 7.20
C PRO A 14 32.14 -24.53 6.63
N TRP A 15 31.66 -25.77 6.72
CA TRP A 15 30.31 -26.13 6.33
C TRP A 15 29.24 -25.66 7.32
N VAL A 16 29.59 -25.53 8.61
CA VAL A 16 28.67 -25.03 9.64
C VAL A 16 28.43 -23.53 9.43
N THR A 17 29.46 -22.76 9.07
CA THR A 17 29.34 -21.33 8.75
C THR A 17 28.56 -21.08 7.46
N SER A 18 28.69 -21.95 6.45
CA SER A 18 27.93 -21.84 5.20
C SER A 18 26.43 -22.11 5.39
N LEU A 19 26.05 -23.02 6.28
CA LEU A 19 24.64 -23.31 6.56
C LEU A 19 23.94 -22.14 7.28
N TRP A 20 24.67 -21.43 8.15
CA TRP A 20 24.18 -20.21 8.81
C TRP A 20 24.05 -19.02 7.86
N LEU A 21 24.94 -18.87 6.87
CA LEU A 21 24.86 -17.80 5.86
C LEU A 21 23.70 -17.99 4.88
N VAL A 22 23.37 -19.25 4.55
CA VAL A 22 22.22 -19.57 3.69
C VAL A 22 20.91 -19.33 4.46
N LEU A 23 20.86 -19.58 5.77
CA LEU A 23 19.67 -19.33 6.58
C LEU A 23 19.38 -17.83 6.81
N SER A 24 20.40 -16.95 6.75
CA SER A 24 20.21 -15.50 6.89
C SER A 24 19.72 -14.79 5.62
N THR A 25 19.74 -15.46 4.46
CA THR A 25 19.26 -14.89 3.19
C THR A 25 17.80 -15.22 2.88
N LEU A 26 17.19 -16.11 3.67
CA LEU A 26 15.75 -16.32 3.71
C LEU A 26 15.09 -15.26 4.61
N GLY A 27 15.31 -13.99 4.27
CA GLY A 27 14.40 -12.93 4.68
C GLY A 27 13.06 -13.21 4.03
N ALA A 28 12.24 -14.04 4.68
CA ALA A 28 10.87 -14.33 4.25
C ALA A 28 10.20 -12.98 4.03
N CYS A 29 9.93 -12.63 2.77
CA CYS A 29 9.15 -11.45 2.43
C CYS A 29 7.81 -11.59 3.17
N LEU A 30 7.69 -10.92 4.31
CA LEU A 30 6.46 -10.83 5.06
C LEU A 30 5.50 -10.07 4.16
N ALA A 31 4.79 -10.80 3.30
CA ALA A 31 3.59 -10.28 2.68
C ALA A 31 2.73 -9.79 3.83
N TYR A 32 2.30 -8.53 3.79
CA TYR A 32 1.37 -8.03 4.79
C TYR A 32 -0.03 -8.38 4.32
N PRO A 33 -0.61 -9.54 4.70
CA PRO A 33 -1.93 -9.92 4.23
C PRO A 33 -2.98 -8.89 4.64
N SER A 34 -2.72 -8.17 5.73
CA SER A 34 -3.55 -7.10 6.26
C SER A 34 -3.29 -5.72 5.66
N GLY A 35 -2.55 -5.61 4.55
CA GLY A 35 -2.10 -4.32 3.99
C GLY A 35 -0.82 -3.77 4.64
N PRO A 36 -0.12 -2.85 3.97
CA PRO A 36 1.23 -2.43 4.32
C PRO A 36 1.34 -1.74 5.70
N PRO A 37 2.53 -1.70 6.30
CA PRO A 37 2.79 -0.93 7.51
C PRO A 37 2.71 0.59 7.24
N GLY A 38 2.52 1.36 8.31
CA GLY A 38 2.24 2.81 8.23
C GLY A 38 3.26 3.64 7.46
N TYR A 39 4.53 3.23 7.46
CA TYR A 39 5.62 3.98 6.81
C TYR A 39 5.64 3.87 5.28
N VAL A 40 4.92 2.92 4.67
CA VAL A 40 4.85 2.76 3.18
C VAL A 40 3.90 3.79 2.56
N CYS A 41 3.60 4.85 3.32
CA CYS A 41 2.70 5.92 2.91
C CYS A 41 3.14 6.50 1.58
N ASP A 42 4.42 6.84 1.45
CA ASP A 42 4.90 7.71 0.39
C ASP A 42 5.03 7.00 -0.94
N GLU A 43 5.70 5.85 -0.94
CA GLU A 43 6.01 5.10 -2.17
C GLU A 43 4.77 4.55 -2.85
N MET A 44 3.74 4.14 -2.09
CA MET A 44 2.58 3.38 -2.60
C MET A 44 2.97 2.11 -3.38
N LEU A 45 4.22 1.65 -3.28
CA LEU A 45 4.75 0.51 -4.00
C LEU A 45 4.48 -0.80 -3.23
N PRO A 46 3.85 -1.80 -3.85
CA PRO A 46 3.80 -3.14 -3.30
C PRO A 46 5.21 -3.75 -3.28
N SER A 47 5.62 -4.35 -2.16
CA SER A 47 6.92 -5.02 -2.05
C SER A 47 6.80 -6.52 -2.34
N HIS A 48 7.06 -6.92 -3.59
CA HIS A 48 7.19 -8.32 -4.00
C HIS A 48 8.31 -8.47 -5.04
N GLN A 49 9.20 -9.45 -4.86
CA GLN A 49 10.24 -9.74 -5.86
C GLN A 49 9.59 -10.23 -7.16
N GLY A 50 10.05 -9.68 -8.30
CA GLY A 50 9.61 -10.07 -9.63
C GLY A 50 8.19 -9.62 -10.01
N SER A 51 7.59 -8.68 -9.25
CA SER A 51 6.30 -8.11 -9.63
C SER A 51 6.43 -7.13 -10.80
N LYS A 52 5.58 -7.30 -11.81
CA LYS A 52 5.44 -6.38 -12.94
C LYS A 52 4.58 -5.18 -12.53
N GLN A 53 5.12 -3.99 -12.79
CA GLN A 53 4.42 -2.72 -12.68
C GLN A 53 3.84 -2.32 -14.04
N LEU A 54 2.57 -1.96 -14.08
CA LEU A 54 1.90 -1.35 -15.24
C LEU A 54 1.29 0.01 -14.86
N LYS A 55 0.94 0.82 -15.87
CA LYS A 55 0.24 2.09 -15.67
C LYS A 55 -1.24 1.86 -15.41
N GLY A 56 -1.84 2.70 -14.58
CA GLY A 56 -3.26 2.67 -14.25
C GLY A 56 -4.16 2.94 -15.44
N SER A 57 -3.67 3.74 -16.40
CA SER A 57 -4.30 3.94 -17.71
C SER A 57 -4.52 2.66 -18.50
N ASP A 58 -3.69 1.64 -18.27
CA ASP A 58 -3.72 0.36 -18.97
C ASP A 58 -4.45 -0.71 -18.13
N SER A 59 -5.04 -0.32 -17.01
CA SER A 59 -5.65 -1.22 -16.05
C SER A 59 -7.14 -1.44 -16.31
N PRO A 60 -7.71 -2.59 -15.92
CA PRO A 60 -9.15 -2.85 -16.02
C PRO A 60 -9.95 -2.26 -14.84
N TYR A 61 -9.33 -1.38 -14.03
CA TYR A 61 -9.91 -0.86 -12.80
C TYR A 61 -10.26 0.62 -12.94
N HIS A 62 -11.27 1.04 -12.20
CA HIS A 62 -11.78 2.40 -12.17
C HIS A 62 -11.76 2.93 -10.75
N LEU A 63 -11.27 4.15 -10.60
CA LEU A 63 -11.34 4.92 -9.36
C LEU A 63 -12.28 6.08 -9.59
N VAL A 64 -13.35 6.16 -8.81
CA VAL A 64 -14.38 7.19 -8.93
C VAL A 64 -14.82 7.67 -7.56
N GLN A 65 -15.50 8.81 -7.52
CA GLN A 65 -16.11 9.35 -6.31
C GLN A 65 -17.57 9.74 -6.61
N GLU A 66 -18.43 9.68 -5.60
CA GLU A 66 -19.87 9.89 -5.79
C GLU A 66 -20.26 11.36 -6.08
N LYS A 67 -19.39 12.33 -5.73
CA LYS A 67 -19.62 13.76 -5.93
C LYS A 67 -18.55 14.38 -6.83
N VAL A 68 -18.92 15.38 -7.62
CA VAL A 68 -17.96 16.19 -8.39
C VAL A 68 -17.37 17.35 -7.59
N ALA A 69 -18.03 17.74 -6.49
CA ALA A 69 -17.55 18.77 -5.58
C ALA A 69 -17.78 18.43 -4.11
N PHE A 70 -16.93 18.95 -3.22
CA PHE A 70 -17.01 18.74 -1.77
C PHE A 70 -17.13 20.06 -0.99
N GLN A 71 -17.80 19.98 0.15
CA GLN A 71 -17.76 21.01 1.20
C GLN A 71 -16.89 20.55 2.38
N PRO A 72 -16.45 21.47 3.25
CA PRO A 72 -15.74 21.13 4.48
C PRO A 72 -16.46 20.04 5.29
N ASN A 73 -15.72 19.00 5.70
CA ASN A 73 -16.21 17.85 6.47
C ASN A 73 -17.22 16.93 5.75
N ASP A 74 -17.44 17.10 4.45
CA ASP A 74 -18.22 16.15 3.67
C ASP A 74 -17.67 14.73 3.82
N LEU A 75 -18.58 13.77 3.95
CA LEU A 75 -18.30 12.36 3.76
C LEU A 75 -18.62 12.02 2.30
N ILE A 76 -17.64 11.46 1.61
CA ILE A 76 -17.71 11.16 0.17
C ILE A 76 -17.29 9.72 -0.06
N MET A 77 -18.14 8.97 -0.73
CA MET A 77 -17.83 7.63 -1.17
C MET A 77 -16.87 7.66 -2.37
N VAL A 78 -15.70 7.08 -2.17
CA VAL A 78 -14.67 6.82 -3.19
C VAL A 78 -14.69 5.32 -3.49
N THR A 79 -14.95 4.96 -4.74
CA THR A 79 -15.14 3.59 -5.19
C THR A 79 -14.00 3.17 -6.10
N LEU A 80 -13.33 2.08 -5.75
CA LEU A 80 -12.41 1.37 -6.62
C LEU A 80 -13.11 0.09 -7.10
N TYR A 81 -13.29 -0.06 -8.41
CA TYR A 81 -14.00 -1.21 -8.97
C TYR A 81 -13.45 -1.73 -10.31
N SER A 82 -13.85 -2.94 -10.69
CA SER A 82 -13.67 -3.52 -12.04
C SER A 82 -14.82 -4.47 -12.36
N GLU A 83 -15.23 -4.47 -13.62
CA GLU A 83 -16.30 -5.36 -14.11
C GLU A 83 -15.76 -6.78 -14.36
N SER A 84 -14.56 -6.88 -14.93
CA SER A 84 -14.01 -8.15 -15.43
C SER A 84 -12.99 -8.78 -14.50
N THR A 85 -12.16 -8.00 -13.82
CA THR A 85 -10.92 -8.50 -13.19
C THR A 85 -10.91 -8.24 -11.68
N ASP A 86 -10.68 -9.28 -10.89
CA ASP A 86 -10.56 -9.12 -9.44
C ASP A 86 -9.22 -8.46 -9.06
N PHE A 87 -9.20 -7.78 -7.91
CA PHE A 87 -7.96 -7.37 -7.24
C PHE A 87 -7.89 -7.97 -5.83
N MET A 88 -6.68 -8.25 -5.37
CA MET A 88 -6.43 -8.81 -4.03
C MET A 88 -5.95 -7.76 -3.02
N GLY A 89 -5.41 -6.64 -3.50
CA GLY A 89 -4.91 -5.56 -2.66
C GLY A 89 -5.02 -4.22 -3.36
N PHE A 90 -5.01 -3.16 -2.56
CA PHE A 90 -4.99 -1.79 -3.04
C PHE A 90 -4.42 -0.84 -1.98
N MET A 91 -4.02 0.34 -2.42
CA MET A 91 -3.88 1.53 -1.58
C MET A 91 -4.48 2.71 -2.34
N VAL A 92 -5.36 3.47 -1.72
CA VAL A 92 -5.89 4.73 -2.25
C VAL A 92 -5.46 5.87 -1.34
N LYS A 93 -4.86 6.92 -1.89
CA LYS A 93 -4.39 8.11 -1.17
C LYS A 93 -5.14 9.34 -1.67
N ALA A 94 -5.44 10.29 -0.78
CA ALA A 94 -6.00 11.59 -1.12
C ALA A 94 -4.91 12.66 -1.00
N LEU A 95 -4.69 13.40 -2.09
CA LEU A 95 -3.65 14.41 -2.26
C LEU A 95 -4.26 15.73 -2.72
N ASP A 96 -3.69 16.86 -2.33
CA ASP A 96 -3.99 18.14 -2.99
C ASP A 96 -3.14 18.33 -4.26
N GLU A 97 -3.35 19.46 -4.94
CA GLU A 97 -2.65 19.87 -6.17
C GLU A 97 -1.11 19.93 -6.02
N HIS A 98 -0.62 20.06 -4.79
CA HIS A 98 0.82 20.11 -4.48
C HIS A 98 1.36 18.76 -4.01
N GLY A 99 0.54 17.71 -4.02
CA GLY A 99 0.91 16.38 -3.56
C GLY A 99 0.92 16.21 -2.04
N ASN A 100 0.35 17.14 -1.27
CA ASN A 100 0.21 16.99 0.18
C ASN A 100 -0.99 16.11 0.52
N GLN A 101 -0.85 15.32 1.58
CA GLN A 101 -1.93 14.46 2.07
C GLN A 101 -3.08 15.29 2.66
N VAL A 102 -4.32 14.97 2.27
CA VAL A 102 -5.51 15.75 2.67
C VAL A 102 -6.71 14.88 3.02
N GLY A 103 -7.47 15.33 4.02
CA GLY A 103 -8.61 14.57 4.55
C GLY A 103 -8.19 13.25 5.20
N HIS A 104 -9.15 12.36 5.44
CA HIS A 104 -8.87 11.03 5.95
C HIS A 104 -9.94 10.04 5.51
N PHE A 105 -9.55 8.78 5.42
CA PHE A 105 -10.50 7.69 5.19
C PHE A 105 -11.02 7.17 6.53
N GLU A 106 -12.32 6.92 6.59
CA GLU A 106 -12.94 6.24 7.72
C GLU A 106 -12.57 4.76 7.73
N ARG A 107 -12.80 4.08 8.85
CA ARG A 107 -12.62 2.63 8.92
C ARG A 107 -13.84 1.91 8.35
N GLY A 108 -13.62 0.97 7.42
CA GLY A 108 -14.65 0.06 6.92
C GLY A 108 -14.42 -1.39 7.35
N SER A 109 -15.30 -2.27 6.86
CA SER A 109 -15.23 -3.72 7.12
C SER A 109 -14.20 -4.44 6.24
N VAL A 110 -13.97 -3.95 5.01
CA VAL A 110 -13.09 -4.57 4.01
C VAL A 110 -11.85 -3.72 3.67
N TYR A 111 -11.75 -2.55 4.28
CA TYR A 111 -10.64 -1.61 4.14
C TYR A 111 -10.36 -0.91 5.47
N LYS A 112 -9.16 -0.38 5.63
CA LYS A 112 -8.74 0.37 6.82
C LYS A 112 -7.92 1.59 6.41
N PRO A 113 -7.98 2.69 7.18
CA PRO A 113 -7.04 3.78 7.01
C PRO A 113 -5.64 3.35 7.44
N LEU A 114 -4.63 3.95 6.81
CA LEU A 114 -3.24 3.80 7.22
C LEU A 114 -2.89 4.92 8.22
N ARG A 115 -2.27 4.56 9.35
CA ARG A 115 -1.93 5.54 10.40
C ARG A 115 -0.89 6.54 9.87
N GLY A 116 -1.13 7.83 10.14
CA GLY A 116 -0.25 8.91 9.69
C GLY A 116 -0.40 9.26 8.20
N CYS A 117 -1.41 8.70 7.54
CA CYS A 117 -1.62 8.86 6.10
C CYS A 117 -3.07 9.17 5.77
N SER A 118 -3.27 10.05 4.79
CA SER A 118 -4.58 10.23 4.14
C SER A 118 -4.79 9.12 3.10
N SER A 119 -4.74 7.86 3.54
CA SER A 119 -4.88 6.69 2.67
C SER A 119 -5.67 5.55 3.28
N ALA A 120 -6.29 4.74 2.41
CA ALA A 120 -7.00 3.51 2.73
C ALA A 120 -6.33 2.32 2.04
N THR A 121 -6.33 1.16 2.70
CA THR A 121 -5.82 -0.11 2.16
C THR A 121 -6.70 -1.29 2.56
N HIS A 122 -6.50 -2.42 1.91
CA HIS A 122 -7.19 -3.68 2.20
C HIS A 122 -6.88 -4.21 3.61
N VAL A 123 -7.84 -4.94 4.21
CA VAL A 123 -7.65 -5.63 5.50
C VAL A 123 -7.25 -7.11 5.35
N ASN A 124 -7.43 -7.68 4.15
CA ASN A 124 -7.07 -9.04 3.80
C ASN A 124 -6.89 -9.19 2.28
N GLN A 125 -6.24 -10.28 1.85
CA GLN A 125 -5.99 -10.61 0.43
C GLN A 125 -7.19 -11.25 -0.28
N LYS A 126 -8.39 -11.24 0.32
CA LYS A 126 -9.59 -11.79 -0.33
C LYS A 126 -9.84 -11.02 -1.62
N LYS A 127 -9.94 -11.74 -2.73
CA LYS A 127 -10.27 -11.18 -4.03
C LYS A 127 -11.59 -10.43 -3.97
N LYS A 128 -11.64 -9.28 -4.63
CA LYS A 128 -12.81 -8.41 -4.68
C LYS A 128 -12.82 -7.65 -6.00
N LYS A 129 -14.01 -7.34 -6.48
CA LYS A 129 -14.25 -6.53 -7.69
C LYS A 129 -14.54 -5.07 -7.37
N THR A 130 -14.99 -4.78 -6.15
CA THR A 130 -15.41 -3.45 -5.72
C THR A 130 -15.00 -3.22 -4.27
N VAL A 131 -14.58 -2.00 -3.96
CA VAL A 131 -14.46 -1.49 -2.60
C VAL A 131 -14.97 -0.05 -2.55
N ASN A 132 -15.88 0.22 -1.62
CA ASN A 132 -16.41 1.54 -1.35
C ASN A 132 -15.74 2.07 -0.09
N MET A 133 -14.99 3.16 -0.22
CA MET A 133 -14.23 3.78 0.85
C MET A 133 -14.83 5.14 1.17
N LEU A 134 -15.07 5.40 2.45
CA LEU A 134 -15.62 6.68 2.88
C LEU A 134 -14.47 7.63 3.20
N TRP A 135 -14.37 8.72 2.46
CA TRP A 135 -13.37 9.77 2.67
C TRP A 135 -14.04 11.00 3.27
N LYS A 136 -13.43 11.54 4.33
CA LYS A 136 -13.85 12.78 4.97
C LYS A 136 -13.00 13.94 4.49
N ALA A 137 -13.67 14.94 3.91
CA ALA A 137 -13.04 16.15 3.40
C ALA A 137 -12.40 16.97 4.52
N PRO A 138 -11.26 17.65 4.25
CA PRO A 138 -10.62 18.52 5.23
C PRO A 138 -11.50 19.74 5.56
N ALA A 139 -11.42 20.23 6.80
CA ALA A 139 -12.22 21.37 7.24
C ALA A 139 -11.76 22.71 6.62
N SER A 140 -10.47 22.87 6.33
CA SER A 140 -9.88 24.18 5.99
C SER A 140 -9.23 24.26 4.60
N ARG A 141 -9.15 23.15 3.85
CA ARG A 141 -8.43 23.14 2.55
C ARG A 141 -9.32 23.71 1.43
N THR A 142 -8.71 24.45 0.51
CA THR A 142 -9.30 24.92 -0.76
C THR A 142 -8.69 24.16 -1.94
N GLY A 143 -9.32 24.24 -3.12
CA GLY A 143 -8.79 23.66 -4.36
C GLY A 143 -9.25 22.22 -4.64
N GLU A 144 -8.51 21.53 -5.50
CA GLU A 144 -8.77 20.15 -5.89
C GLU A 144 -8.17 19.13 -4.92
N VAL A 145 -8.83 17.97 -4.84
CA VAL A 145 -8.30 16.76 -4.22
C VAL A 145 -8.21 15.68 -5.30
N HIS A 146 -7.03 15.11 -5.43
CA HIS A 146 -6.73 13.97 -6.29
C HIS A 146 -6.71 12.68 -5.47
N PHE A 147 -7.56 11.73 -5.84
CA PHE A 147 -7.44 10.37 -5.35
C PHE A 147 -6.49 9.61 -6.27
N LYS A 148 -5.46 9.02 -5.68
CA LYS A 148 -4.45 8.22 -6.36
C LYS A 148 -4.52 6.79 -5.85
N ALA A 149 -4.60 5.80 -6.73
CA ALA A 149 -4.66 4.40 -6.35
C ALA A 149 -3.52 3.56 -6.95
N THR A 150 -3.07 2.61 -6.13
CA THR A 150 -2.30 1.45 -6.54
C THR A 150 -3.17 0.21 -6.37
N VAL A 151 -3.25 -0.63 -7.39
CA VAL A 151 -4.10 -1.82 -7.41
C VAL A 151 -3.26 -3.07 -7.66
N VAL A 152 -3.37 -4.04 -6.77
CA VAL A 152 -2.65 -5.31 -6.85
C VAL A 152 -3.61 -6.38 -7.36
N GLN A 153 -3.46 -6.75 -8.63
CA GLN A 153 -4.24 -7.83 -9.24
C GLN A 153 -3.85 -9.18 -8.63
N ASN A 154 -2.54 -9.44 -8.55
CA ASN A 154 -1.96 -10.62 -7.92
C ASN A 154 -0.52 -10.33 -7.48
N ARG A 155 0.16 -11.31 -6.86
CA ARG A 155 1.55 -11.14 -6.35
C ARG A 155 2.58 -10.74 -7.41
N ARG A 156 2.30 -10.93 -8.70
CA ARG A 156 3.20 -10.66 -9.82
C ARG A 156 2.77 -9.47 -10.68
N LEU A 157 1.63 -8.85 -10.43
CA LEU A 157 1.09 -7.79 -11.28
C LEU A 157 0.34 -6.74 -10.46
N PHE A 158 0.75 -5.49 -10.62
CA PHE A 158 0.08 -4.33 -10.04
C PHE A 158 0.09 -3.14 -10.99
N TYR A 159 -0.85 -2.23 -10.76
CA TYR A 159 -1.07 -1.02 -11.52
C TYR A 159 -0.89 0.18 -10.62
N LEU A 160 -0.12 1.17 -11.06
CA LEU A 160 0.08 2.45 -10.36
C LEU A 160 -0.70 3.57 -11.01
N ASP A 161 -0.88 4.67 -10.29
CA ASP A 161 -1.36 5.93 -10.85
C ASP A 161 -2.76 5.87 -11.48
N LEU A 162 -3.67 5.08 -10.90
CA LEU A 162 -5.09 5.28 -11.14
C LEU A 162 -5.53 6.56 -10.44
N MET A 163 -6.19 7.46 -11.17
CA MET A 163 -6.50 8.80 -10.67
C MET A 163 -7.99 9.10 -10.77
N SER A 164 -8.51 9.83 -9.79
CA SER A 164 -9.77 10.55 -9.88
C SER A 164 -9.63 11.88 -9.14
N LYS A 165 -10.56 12.82 -9.34
CA LYS A 165 -10.47 14.14 -8.71
C LYS A 165 -11.81 14.70 -8.31
N ILE A 166 -11.80 15.50 -7.25
CA ILE A 166 -12.96 16.24 -6.76
C ILE A 166 -12.55 17.67 -6.41
N VAL A 167 -13.42 18.64 -6.67
CA VAL A 167 -13.12 20.07 -6.48
C VAL A 167 -13.85 20.59 -5.25
N ARG A 168 -13.25 21.53 -4.49
CA ARG A 168 -14.03 22.21 -3.44
C ARG A 168 -15.16 23.04 -4.07
N LYS A 169 -16.35 22.97 -3.50
CA LYS A 169 -17.45 23.89 -3.83
C LYS A 169 -17.19 25.23 -3.14
N ASP A 170 -17.21 26.30 -3.92
CA ASP A 170 -17.12 27.69 -3.45
C ASP A 170 -18.28 28.07 -2.51
#